data_AF-A0A1Y4GTQ9-F1
#
_entry.id   AF-A0A1Y4GTQ9-F1
#
_cell.length_a   1.000
_cell.length_b   1.000
_cell.length_c   1.000
_cell.angle_alpha   90.00
_cell.angle_beta   90.00
_cell.angle_gamma   90.00
#
_symmetry.space_group_name_H-M   'P 1'
#
loop_
_entity.id
_entity.type
_entity.pdbx_description
1 polymer ?
#
loop_
_entity_poly.entity_id
_entity_poly.type
_entity_poly.pdbx_seq_one_letter_code
_entity_poly.pdbx_strand_id
1 'polypeptide(L)' 'MSNDITIIFDDIIKQYRTLDLAEEMFRSMMEDDKQLEADYQEWCDTMGVSGRKGFAYYYEEYLEQQDSVWDSLDDHDER' A
#
# COMPACT_ATOMS: atom_id res chain seq x y z
N MET A 1 12.16 -15.17 -7.21
CA MET A 1 10.91 -15.74 -6.70
C MET A 1 10.60 -14.95 -5.45
N SER A 2 9.82 -13.89 -5.63
CA SER A 2 9.51 -12.90 -4.61
C SER A 2 8.02 -12.66 -4.78
N ASN A 3 7.21 -13.51 -4.17
CA ASN A 3 5.78 -13.25 -4.03
C ASN A 3 5.60 -12.50 -2.71
N ASP A 4 6.32 -11.39 -2.57
CA ASP A 4 6.26 -10.57 -1.37
C ASP A 4 5.04 -9.67 -1.53
N ILE A 5 4.16 -9.67 -0.55
CA ILE A 5 2.93 -8.86 -0.55
C ILE A 5 3.20 -7.36 -0.82
N THR A 6 4.42 -6.91 -0.57
CA THR A 6 4.95 -5.58 -0.93
C THR A 6 4.86 -5.26 -2.42
N ILE A 7 4.92 -6.25 -3.31
CA ILE A 7 4.71 -6.06 -4.76
C ILE A 7 3.26 -5.69 -5.04
N ILE A 8 2.32 -6.31 -4.34
CA ILE A 8 0.90 -6.01 -4.47
C ILE A 8 0.64 -4.61 -3.93
N PHE A 9 1.28 -4.23 -2.83
CA PHE A 9 1.18 -2.86 -2.33
C PHE A 9 1.72 -1.85 -3.34
N ASP A 10 2.91 -2.08 -3.91
CA ASP A 10 3.51 -1.22 -4.92
C ASP A 10 2.60 -1.05 -6.15
N ASP A 11 2.01 -2.15 -6.63
CA ASP A 11 1.06 -2.12 -7.77
C ASP A 11 -0.21 -1.32 -7.42
N ILE A 12 -0.78 -1.53 -6.24
CA ILE A 12 -1.95 -0.79 -5.75
C ILE A 12 -1.60 0.70 -5.60
N ILE A 13 -0.47 1.06 -4.98
CA ILE A 13 -0.07 2.46 -4.78
C ILE A 13 0.14 3.16 -6.12
N LYS A 14 0.74 2.46 -7.10
CA LYS A 14 0.92 3.00 -8.46
C LYS A 14 -0.39 3.23 -9.18
N GLN A 15 -1.39 2.36 -8.99
CA GLN A 15 -2.70 2.48 -9.61
C GLN A 15 -3.61 3.48 -8.88
N TYR A 16 -3.56 3.51 -7.55
CA TYR A 16 -4.44 4.29 -6.67
C TYR A 16 -3.64 5.39 -5.98
N ARG A 17 -3.80 6.61 -6.50
CA ARG A 17 -3.07 7.81 -6.08
C ARG A 17 -3.45 8.33 -4.69
N THR A 18 -4.44 7.74 -4.03
CA THR A 18 -4.85 8.11 -2.67
C THR A 18 -4.88 6.88 -1.78
N LEU A 19 -4.45 7.04 -0.53
CA LEU A 19 -4.45 5.98 0.47
C LEU A 19 -5.84 5.34 0.64
N ASP A 20 -6.90 6.15 0.65
CA ASP A 20 -8.28 5.67 0.84
C ASP A 20 -8.72 4.70 -0.27
N LEU A 21 -8.48 5.05 -1.54
CA LEU A 21 -8.79 4.18 -2.68
C LEU A 21 -7.91 2.93 -2.69
N ALA A 22 -6.63 3.08 -2.34
CA ALA A 22 -5.68 1.99 -2.26
C ALA A 22 -6.08 0.98 -1.16
N GLU A 23 -6.49 1.46 0.02
CA GLU A 23 -6.98 0.62 1.11
C GLU A 23 -8.28 -0.11 0.75
N GLU A 24 -9.22 0.57 0.08
CA GLU A 24 -10.48 -0.06 -0.36
C GLU A 24 -10.21 -1.20 -1.34
N MET A 25 -9.33 -0.96 -2.31
CA MET A 25 -8.96 -1.96 -3.32
C MET A 25 -8.17 -3.11 -2.72
N PHE A 26 -7.22 -2.82 -1.83
CA PHE A 26 -6.47 -3.85 -1.12
C PHE A 26 -7.40 -4.72 -0.27
N ARG A 27 -8.40 -4.13 0.40
CA ARG A 27 -9.41 -4.87 1.15
C ARG A 27 -10.25 -5.77 0.23
N SER A 28 -10.71 -5.25 -0.90
CA SER A 28 -11.45 -6.03 -1.90
C SER A 28 -10.63 -7.23 -2.39
N MET A 29 -9.33 -7.05 -2.63
CA MET A 29 -8.44 -8.14 -3.02
C MET A 29 -8.25 -9.19 -1.91
N MET A 30 -8.17 -8.79 -0.63
CA MET A 30 -8.11 -9.74 0.50
C MET A 30 -9.42 -10.50 0.72
N GLU A 31 -10.56 -9.89 0.38
CA GLU A 31 -11.86 -10.56 0.44
C GLU A 31 -11.99 -11.63 -0.64
N ASP A 32 -11.47 -11.35 -1.85
CA ASP A 32 -11.47 -12.27 -2.99
C ASP A 32 -10.38 -13.36 -2.84
N ASP A 33 -9.21 -12.99 -2.32
CA ASP A 33 -8.06 -13.88 -2.16
C ASP A 33 -7.67 -14.06 -0.67
N LYS A 34 -8.04 -15.22 -0.12
CA LYS A 34 -7.71 -15.61 1.25
C LYS A 34 -6.22 -15.91 1.48
N GLN A 35 -5.47 -16.21 0.42
CA GLN A 35 -4.03 -16.36 0.53
C GLN A 35 -3.39 -14.99 0.79
N LEU A 36 -3.85 -13.96 0.08
CA LEU A 36 -3.39 -12.58 0.26
C LEU A 36 -3.66 -12.07 1.68
N GLU A 37 -4.82 -12.38 2.25
CA GLU A 37 -5.15 -12.05 3.65
C GLU A 37 -4.18 -12.71 4.65
N ALA A 38 -3.77 -13.95 4.39
CA ALA A 38 -2.81 -14.67 5.23
C ALA A 38 -1.39 -14.09 5.11
N ASP A 39 -0.94 -13.82 3.88
CA ASP A 39 0.35 -13.18 3.61
C ASP A 39 0.41 -11.78 4.25
N TYR A 40 -0.70 -11.05 4.28
CA TYR A 40 -0.79 -9.74 4.93
C TYR A 40 -0.66 -9.83 6.44
N GLN A 41 -1.30 -10.81 7.07
CA GLN A 41 -1.15 -11.02 8.49
C GLN A 41 0.29 -11.37 8.87
N GLU A 42 0.95 -12.24 8.11
CA GLU A 42 2.34 -12.62 8.36
C GLU A 42 3.28 -11.42 8.18
N TRP A 43 3.05 -10.61 7.15
CA TRP A 43 3.81 -9.37 6.94
C TRP A 43 3.60 -8.37 8.08
N CYS A 44 2.36 -8.20 8.55
CA CYS A 44 2.05 -7.33 9.68
C CYS A 44 2.74 -7.79 10.98
N ASP A 45 2.73 -9.09 11.25
CA ASP A 45 3.41 -9.68 12.42
C ASP A 45 4.93 -9.48 12.33
N THR A 46 5.50 -9.72 11.16
CA THR A 46 6.93 -9.54 10.87
C THR A 46 7.38 -8.10 11.05
N MET A 47 6.58 -7.14 10.59
CA MET A 47 6.86 -5.70 10.70
C MET A 47 6.50 -5.14 12.09
N GLY A 48 5.77 -5.90 12.92
CA GLY A 48 5.26 -5.44 14.21
C GLY A 48 4.19 -4.35 14.08
N VAL A 49 3.52 -4.26 12.93
CA VAL A 49 2.46 -3.29 12.65
C VAL A 49 1.08 -3.94 12.79
N SER A 50 0.07 -3.14 13.13
CA SER A 50 -1.31 -3.64 13.16
C SER A 50 -1.85 -3.78 11.74
N GLY A 51 -2.58 -4.85 11.42
CA GLY A 51 -3.20 -5.04 10.09
C GLY A 51 -4.16 -3.92 9.63
N ARG A 52 -4.61 -3.05 10.54
CA ARG A 52 -5.36 -1.84 10.15
C ARG A 52 -4.47 -0.69 9.67
N LYS A 53 -3.22 -0.65 10.11
CA LYS A 53 -2.25 0.41 9.80
C LYS A 53 -1.09 -0.08 8.94
N GLY A 54 -0.98 -1.38 8.70
CA GLY A 54 0.15 -1.97 7.98
C GLY A 54 0.26 -1.43 6.56
N PHE A 55 -0.85 -1.44 5.82
CA PHE A 55 -0.88 -0.89 4.47
C PHE A 55 -0.59 0.61 4.44
N ALA A 56 -1.21 1.40 5.34
CA ALA A 56 -0.95 2.83 5.45
C ALA A 56 0.52 3.15 5.78
N TYR A 57 1.11 2.40 6.71
CA TYR A 57 2.53 2.52 7.05
C TYR A 57 3.42 2.28 5.83
N TYR A 58 3.14 1.22 5.06
CA TYR A 58 3.89 0.94 3.83
C TYR A 58 3.67 2.02 2.76
N TYR A 59 2.45 2.54 2.63
CA TYR A 59 2.10 3.61 1.71
C TYR A 59 2.90 4.88 1.99
N GLU A 60 2.97 5.30 3.25
CA GLU A 60 3.75 6.47 3.68
C GLU A 60 5.25 6.25 3.40
N GLU A 61 5.82 5.12 3.80
CA GLU A 61 7.23 4.77 3.53
C GLU A 61 7.55 4.71 2.03
N TYR A 62 6.60 4.24 1.22
CA TYR A 62 6.74 4.17 -0.23
C TYR A 62 6.77 5.57 -0.86
N LEU A 63 5.89 6.48 -0.40
CA LEU A 63 5.88 7.86 -0.85
C LEU A 63 7.17 8.59 -0.43
N GLU A 64 7.62 8.41 0.82
CA GLU A 64 8.88 8.99 1.30
C GLU A 64 10.10 8.49 0.51
N GLN A 65 10.08 7.23 0.04
CA GLN A 65 11.13 6.70 -0.84
C GLN A 65 11.01 7.22 -2.29
N GLN A 66 9.79 7.47 -2.77
CA GLN A 66 9.53 8.01 -4.11
C GLN A 66 9.36 9.53 -4.15
N ASP A 67 9.80 10.26 -3.12
CA ASP A 67 9.56 11.70 -2.87
C ASP A 67 9.81 12.58 -4.13
N SER A 68 10.73 12.22 -5.02
CA SER A 68 10.97 12.96 -6.28
C SER A 68 9.95 12.75 -7.42
N VAL A 69 9.10 11.72 -7.39
CA VAL A 69 8.14 11.38 -8.47
C VAL A 69 6.72 11.88 -8.17
N TRP A 70 6.33 11.88 -6.89
CA TRP A 70 4.98 12.26 -6.47
C TRP A 70 4.87 13.75 -6.09
N ASP A 71 5.96 14.37 -5.63
CA ASP A 71 6.04 15.82 -5.34
C ASP A 71 5.72 16.67 -6.59
N SER A 72 6.08 16.21 -7.79
CA SER A 72 5.71 16.88 -9.06
C SER A 72 4.22 16.77 -9.44
N LEU A 73 3.39 16.00 -8.72
CA LEU A 73 1.97 15.83 -9.01
C LEU A 73 1.05 16.51 -7.98
N ASP A 74 1.58 16.95 -6.83
CA ASP A 74 0.86 17.76 -5.82
C ASP A 74 0.95 19.28 -6.09
N ASP A 75 1.85 19.72 -6.98
CA ASP A 75 2.05 21.13 -7.39
C ASP A 75 0.87 21.71 -8.22
N HIS A 76 -0.33 21.13 -8.16
CA HIS A 76 -1.49 21.56 -8.91
C HIS A 76 -2.76 21.81 -8.07
N ASP A 77 -2.61 22.18 -6.80
CA ASP A 77 -3.66 22.87 -6.02
C ASP A 77 -3.21 24.29 -5.59
N GLU A 78 -2.48 25.02 -6.45
CA GLU A 78 -2.40 26.48 -6.35
C GLU A 78 -3.60 27.15 -7.05
N ARG A 79 -4.67 27.33 -6.26
CA ARG A 79 -5.70 28.40 -6.25
C ARG A 79 -6.50 28.79 -7.50
#